data_AF-A0A914FMA3-F1
#
_entry.id   AF-A0A914FMA3-F1
#
_cell.length_a   1.000
_cell.length_b   1.000
_cell.length_c   1.000
_cell.angle_alpha   90.00
_cell.angle_beta   90.00
_cell.angle_gamma   90.00
#
_symmetry.space_group_name_H-M   'P 1'
#
loop_
_entity.id
_entity.type
_entity.pdbx_description
1 polymer ?
#
loop_
_entity_poly.entity_id
_entity_poly.type
_entity_poly.pdbx_seq_one_letter_code
_entity_poly.pdbx_strand_id
1 'polypeptide(L)'
;MNSIVNSLCKPIAIIFVIFAISFQRTFALTCYDNTDGEMQLVSNDDWTFCTLIPDSNVNSVEAGKVSGLSAENDDIAPYMLAFGNSDDKYQVLSLCIYERYDFRQFNPKFQVPELLFRCVCNYDKCNARTTFDNYLHNLASKPELAAAGSPKTASSSSSASTSSTSQH
;
A
#
# COMPACT_ATOMS: atom_id res chain seq x y z
N MET A 1 -39.82 -24.44 -46.13
CA MET A 1 -39.12 -23.18 -45.70
C MET A 1 -38.32 -23.33 -44.41
N ASN A 2 -38.29 -24.48 -43.73
CA ASN A 2 -37.62 -24.64 -42.42
C ASN A 2 -36.12 -25.01 -42.49
N SER A 3 -35.59 -25.36 -43.67
CA SER A 3 -34.20 -25.85 -43.78
C SER A 3 -33.15 -24.76 -43.98
N ILE A 4 -33.56 -23.56 -44.42
CA ILE A 4 -32.65 -22.43 -44.69
C ILE A 4 -32.29 -21.68 -43.40
N VAL A 5 -33.21 -21.64 -42.42
CA VAL A 5 -33.02 -20.95 -41.13
C VAL A 5 -31.92 -21.60 -40.28
N ASN A 6 -31.78 -22.92 -40.34
CA ASN A 6 -30.76 -23.66 -39.58
C ASN A 6 -29.33 -23.53 -40.14
N SER A 7 -29.17 -23.07 -41.39
CA SER A 7 -27.86 -22.97 -42.05
C SER A 7 -27.17 -21.62 -41.82
N LEU A 8 -27.94 -20.53 -41.60
CA LEU A 8 -27.37 -19.20 -41.33
C LEU A 8 -27.07 -18.94 -39.84
N CYS A 9 -27.64 -19.72 -38.93
CA CYS A 9 -27.47 -19.48 -37.48
C CYS A 9 -26.11 -19.95 -36.94
N LYS A 10 -25.51 -20.99 -37.55
CA LYS A 10 -24.20 -21.55 -37.16
C LYS A 10 -23.00 -20.58 -37.32
N PRO A 11 -22.80 -19.88 -38.46
CA PRO A 11 -21.65 -18.99 -38.60
C PRO A 11 -21.74 -17.76 -37.68
N ILE A 12 -22.95 -17.25 -37.39
CA ILE A 12 -23.16 -16.10 -36.50
C ILE A 12 -22.79 -16.46 -35.06
N ALA A 13 -23.19 -17.65 -34.59
CA ALA A 13 -22.82 -18.13 -33.26
C ALA A 13 -21.30 -18.28 -33.07
N ILE A 14 -20.57 -18.73 -34.11
CA ILE A 14 -19.11 -18.88 -34.07
C ILE A 14 -18.42 -17.51 -33.96
N ILE A 15 -18.91 -16.49 -34.67
CA ILE A 15 -18.34 -15.12 -34.60
C ILE A 15 -18.52 -14.52 -33.20
N PHE A 16 -19.68 -14.70 -32.57
CA PHE A 16 -19.91 -14.23 -31.19
C PHE A 16 -19.01 -14.92 -30.17
N VAL A 17 -18.75 -16.22 -30.34
CA VAL A 17 -17.83 -16.97 -29.46
C VAL A 17 -16.38 -16.50 -29.64
N ILE A 18 -15.92 -16.30 -30.87
CA ILE A 18 -14.56 -15.77 -31.13
C ILE A 18 -14.40 -14.35 -30.56
N PHE A 19 -15.43 -13.50 -30.70
CA PHE A 19 -15.41 -12.15 -30.15
C PHE A 19 -15.41 -12.15 -28.61
N ALA A 20 -16.19 -13.02 -27.97
CA ALA A 20 -16.20 -13.18 -26.51
C ALA A 20 -14.86 -13.69 -25.96
N ILE A 21 -14.18 -14.60 -26.66
CA ILE A 21 -12.85 -15.10 -26.26
C ILE A 21 -11.77 -14.03 -26.44
N SER A 22 -11.90 -13.16 -27.45
CA SER A 22 -10.91 -12.12 -27.76
C SER A 22 -10.93 -10.92 -26.78
N PHE A 23 -11.98 -10.78 -25.97
CA PHE A 23 -12.17 -9.67 -25.03
C PHE A 23 -11.60 -9.93 -23.63
N GLN A 24 -11.08 -11.13 -23.36
CA GLN A 24 -10.40 -11.46 -22.10
C GLN A 24 -8.94 -10.96 -22.16
N ARG A 25 -8.72 -9.66 -22.41
CA ARG A 25 -7.42 -9.05 -22.15
C ARG A 25 -7.40 -8.64 -20.69
N THR A 26 -6.83 -9.48 -19.84
CA THR A 26 -6.28 -9.02 -18.57
C THR A 26 -5.18 -8.01 -18.94
N PHE A 27 -5.35 -6.77 -18.52
CA PHE A 27 -4.28 -5.79 -18.69
C PHE A 27 -3.24 -6.08 -17.62
N ALA A 28 -2.05 -6.50 -18.03
CA ALA A 28 -0.91 -6.64 -17.13
C ALA A 28 -0.64 -5.31 -16.41
N LEU A 29 -0.60 -5.33 -15.08
CA LEU A 29 -0.28 -4.14 -14.30
C LEU A 29 1.21 -3.81 -14.47
N THR A 30 1.51 -2.56 -14.80
CA THR A 30 2.90 -2.09 -14.97
C THR A 30 3.36 -1.30 -13.76
N CYS A 31 4.40 -1.76 -13.07
CA CYS A 31 4.95 -1.13 -11.87
C CYS A 31 6.42 -0.72 -12.07
N TYR A 32 6.89 0.24 -11.27
CA TYR A 32 8.33 0.39 -11.07
C TYR A 32 8.83 -0.74 -10.15
N ASP A 33 9.96 -1.32 -10.50
CA ASP A 33 10.63 -2.37 -9.72
C ASP A 33 12.12 -2.02 -9.57
N ASN A 34 12.67 -2.19 -8.37
CA ASN A 34 14.10 -2.02 -8.10
C ASN A 34 14.70 -3.18 -7.32
N THR A 35 14.12 -4.37 -7.42
CA THR A 35 14.58 -5.58 -6.73
C THR A 35 16.01 -5.96 -7.14
N ASP A 36 16.39 -5.68 -8.39
CA ASP A 36 17.73 -5.94 -8.94
C ASP A 36 18.73 -4.78 -8.73
N GLY A 37 18.36 -3.78 -7.93
CA GLY A 37 19.18 -2.59 -7.64
C GLY A 37 19.08 -1.46 -8.66
N GLU A 38 18.58 -1.74 -9.87
CA GLU A 38 18.25 -0.72 -10.88
C GLU A 38 16.74 -0.54 -11.02
N MET A 39 16.30 0.71 -11.22
CA MET A 39 14.88 1.01 -11.42
C MET A 39 14.45 0.65 -12.85
N GLN A 40 13.49 -0.25 -12.96
CA GLN A 40 12.93 -0.74 -14.22
C GLN A 40 11.40 -0.68 -14.20
N LEU A 41 10.80 -0.65 -15.39
CA LEU A 41 9.37 -0.82 -15.56
C LEU A 41 9.09 -2.29 -15.90
N VAL A 42 8.31 -2.95 -15.06
CA VAL A 42 7.96 -4.36 -15.21
C VAL A 42 6.45 -4.47 -15.30
N SER A 43 5.97 -5.29 -16.24
CA SER A 43 4.55 -5.61 -16.38
C SER A 43 4.34 -7.08 -16.05
N ASN A 44 3.35 -7.37 -15.20
CA ASN A 44 3.00 -8.74 -14.83
C ASN A 44 1.47 -8.86 -14.68
N ASP A 45 0.90 -9.91 -15.26
CA ASP A 45 -0.53 -10.21 -15.19
C ASP A 45 -0.99 -10.71 -13.81
N ASP A 46 -0.07 -11.23 -13.01
CA ASP A 46 -0.36 -11.76 -11.66
C ASP A 46 -0.34 -10.66 -10.59
N TRP A 47 0.10 -9.45 -10.94
CA TRP A 47 0.16 -8.33 -10.01
C TRP A 47 -1.17 -7.61 -9.90
N THR A 48 -1.64 -7.45 -8.66
CA THR A 48 -2.86 -6.72 -8.33
C THR A 48 -2.55 -5.29 -7.91
N PHE A 49 -1.38 -5.05 -7.31
CA PHE A 49 -0.97 -3.74 -6.81
C PHE A 49 0.48 -3.44 -7.16
N CYS A 50 0.82 -2.16 -7.27
CA CYS A 50 2.20 -1.70 -7.14
C CYS A 50 2.43 -1.21 -5.71
N THR A 51 3.63 -1.41 -5.19
CA THR A 51 4.03 -0.94 -3.86
C THR A 51 5.20 0.03 -3.91
N LEU A 52 5.22 0.93 -2.93
CA LEU A 52 6.31 1.82 -2.61
C LEU A 52 6.56 1.79 -1.10
N ILE A 53 7.78 1.47 -0.71
CA ILE A 53 8.31 1.59 0.64
C ILE A 53 9.37 2.69 0.60
N PRO A 54 9.11 3.89 1.13
CA PRO A 54 10.11 4.94 1.17
C PRO A 54 11.31 4.53 2.02
N ASP A 55 12.45 5.13 1.73
CA ASP A 55 13.62 4.98 2.58
C ASP A 55 13.31 5.55 3.98
N SER A 56 13.62 4.76 5.00
CA SER A 56 13.52 5.15 6.40
C SER A 56 14.51 6.25 6.80
N ASN A 57 15.58 6.43 6.02
CA ASN A 57 16.61 7.44 6.26
C ASN A 57 16.44 8.63 5.32
N VAL A 58 15.97 9.76 5.88
CA VAL A 58 15.79 11.03 5.17
C VAL A 58 17.08 11.56 4.53
N ASN A 59 18.24 11.12 5.00
CA ASN A 59 19.56 11.54 4.52
C ASN A 59 20.24 10.51 3.60
N SER A 60 19.58 9.40 3.32
CA SER A 60 20.12 8.36 2.45
C SER A 60 19.89 8.73 0.98
N VAL A 61 20.90 8.42 0.16
CA VAL A 61 20.84 8.55 -1.31
C VAL A 61 20.12 7.35 -1.92
N GLU A 62 19.87 6.29 -1.13
CA GLU A 62 19.19 5.09 -1.60
C GLU A 62 17.74 5.40 -1.99
N ALA A 63 17.32 4.77 -3.08
CA ALA A 63 15.94 4.84 -3.49
C ALA A 63 15.11 3.92 -2.58
N GLY A 64 13.95 4.39 -2.13
CA GLY A 64 12.96 3.50 -1.50
C GLY A 64 12.67 2.28 -2.37
N LYS A 65 12.15 1.22 -1.76
CA LYS A 65 11.83 -0.02 -2.47
C LYS A 65 10.52 0.13 -3.25
N VAL A 66 10.53 -0.29 -4.51
CA VAL A 66 9.35 -0.33 -5.38
C VAL A 66 9.26 -1.70 -6.02
N SER A 67 8.06 -2.26 -6.11
CA SER A 67 7.80 -3.53 -6.79
C SER A 67 6.32 -3.71 -7.09
N GLY A 68 5.98 -4.75 -7.84
CA GLY A 68 4.60 -5.25 -7.90
C GLY A 68 4.28 -6.23 -6.76
N LEU A 69 2.99 -6.34 -6.45
CA LEU A 69 2.45 -7.22 -5.41
C LEU A 69 1.40 -8.17 -5.98
N SER A 70 1.51 -9.43 -5.60
CA SER A 70 0.55 -10.49 -5.83
C SER A 70 0.32 -11.27 -4.53
N ALA A 71 -0.66 -12.16 -4.52
CA ALA A 71 -0.89 -13.05 -3.38
C ALA A 71 0.28 -14.03 -3.11
N GLU A 72 1.23 -14.16 -4.05
CA GLU A 72 2.40 -15.02 -3.89
C GLU A 72 3.52 -14.35 -3.08
N ASN A 73 3.61 -13.02 -3.12
CA ASN A 73 4.72 -12.28 -2.51
C ASN A 73 4.31 -11.41 -1.31
N ASP A 74 3.02 -11.17 -1.07
CA ASP A 74 2.49 -10.46 0.10
C ASP A 74 1.04 -10.88 0.43
N ASP A 75 0.58 -10.62 1.64
CA ASP A 75 -0.83 -10.73 2.00
C ASP A 75 -1.60 -9.54 1.44
N ILE A 76 -2.17 -9.73 0.24
CA ILE A 76 -2.89 -8.68 -0.46
C ILE A 76 -4.36 -8.54 -0.02
N ALA A 77 -4.88 -9.46 0.80
CA ALA A 77 -6.29 -9.47 1.18
C ALA A 77 -6.75 -8.17 1.91
N PRO A 78 -5.96 -7.59 2.83
CA PRO A 78 -6.31 -6.31 3.45
C PRO A 78 -6.44 -5.17 2.45
N TYR A 79 -5.59 -5.13 1.42
CA TYR A 79 -5.67 -4.11 0.38
C TYR A 79 -6.91 -4.32 -0.48
N MET A 80 -7.17 -5.56 -0.91
CA MET A 80 -8.37 -5.88 -1.69
C MET A 80 -9.65 -5.44 -0.98
N LEU A 81 -9.73 -5.63 0.34
CA LEU A 81 -10.85 -5.14 1.13
C LEU A 81 -10.95 -3.61 1.12
N ALA A 82 -9.83 -2.91 1.29
CA ALA A 82 -9.80 -1.44 1.29
C ALA A 82 -10.18 -0.85 -0.07
N PHE A 83 -9.62 -1.38 -1.17
CA PHE A 83 -9.94 -0.95 -2.53
C PHE A 83 -11.35 -1.39 -2.96
N GLY A 84 -11.87 -2.50 -2.42
CA GLY A 84 -13.22 -3.00 -2.71
C GLY A 84 -14.35 -2.21 -2.05
N ASN A 85 -14.04 -1.37 -1.05
CA ASN A 85 -15.02 -0.52 -0.36
C ASN A 85 -15.26 0.84 -1.06
N SER A 86 -14.81 1.02 -2.30
CA SER A 86 -15.09 2.21 -3.10
C SER A 86 -16.53 2.28 -3.58
N ASP A 87 -17.15 3.45 -3.51
CA ASP A 87 -18.46 3.77 -4.13
C ASP A 87 -18.25 4.18 -5.60
N ASP A 88 -19.26 4.05 -6.45
CA ASP A 88 -19.27 4.50 -7.84
C ASP A 88 -18.78 5.95 -8.02
N LYS A 89 -18.91 6.80 -6.99
CA LYS A 89 -18.46 8.20 -6.99
C LYS A 89 -17.07 8.42 -6.41
N TYR A 90 -16.57 7.51 -5.57
CA TYR A 90 -15.34 7.69 -4.81
C TYR A 90 -14.51 6.42 -4.85
N GLN A 91 -13.41 6.47 -5.60
CA GLN A 91 -12.47 5.37 -5.72
C GLN A 91 -11.23 5.62 -4.88
N VAL A 92 -10.81 4.59 -4.13
CA VAL A 92 -9.50 4.58 -3.46
C VAL A 92 -8.44 4.41 -4.55
N LEU A 93 -7.57 5.40 -4.70
CA LEU A 93 -6.47 5.36 -5.68
C LEU A 93 -5.20 4.76 -5.09
N SER A 94 -4.92 5.11 -3.83
CA SER A 94 -3.75 4.65 -3.10
C SER A 94 -4.09 4.47 -1.63
N LEU A 95 -3.50 3.47 -0.99
CA LEU A 95 -3.57 3.21 0.43
C LEU A 95 -2.16 3.21 1.01
N CYS A 96 -1.91 4.04 2.01
CA CYS A 96 -0.64 4.06 2.72
C CYS A 96 -0.83 3.60 4.16
N ILE A 97 -0.02 2.65 4.59
CA ILE A 97 -0.11 1.99 5.89
C ILE A 97 1.19 2.26 6.64
N TYR A 98 1.03 2.60 7.91
CA TYR A 98 2.13 2.67 8.85
C TYR A 98 2.03 1.50 9.82
N GLU A 99 2.99 0.59 9.72
CA GLU A 99 3.02 -0.66 10.45
C GLU A 99 4.07 -0.63 11.54
N ARG A 100 3.74 -1.27 12.65
CA ARG A 100 4.65 -1.45 13.78
C ARG A 100 4.82 -2.94 14.03
N TYR A 101 6.02 -3.43 13.76
CA TYR A 101 6.40 -4.80 14.02
C TYR A 101 7.06 -4.92 15.38
N ASP A 102 6.47 -5.74 16.24
CA ASP A 102 6.97 -5.99 17.59
C ASP A 102 7.52 -7.41 17.70
N PHE A 103 8.82 -7.54 17.42
CA PHE A 103 9.50 -8.84 17.45
C PHE A 103 10.01 -9.25 18.85
N ARG A 104 9.74 -8.45 19.89
CA ARG A 104 10.18 -8.73 21.27
C ARG A 104 9.72 -10.09 21.77
N GLN A 105 8.53 -10.51 21.34
CA GLN A 105 7.94 -11.79 21.74
C GLN A 105 8.64 -13.00 21.11
N PHE A 106 9.29 -12.82 19.95
CA PHE A 106 9.96 -13.90 19.22
C PHE A 106 11.45 -13.98 19.53
N ASN A 107 12.09 -12.84 19.79
CA ASN A 107 13.48 -12.80 20.20
C ASN A 107 13.76 -11.57 21.08
N PRO A 108 14.18 -11.76 22.34
CA PRO A 108 14.43 -10.65 23.27
C PRO A 108 15.59 -9.72 22.85
N LYS A 109 16.35 -10.08 21.80
CA LYS A 109 17.36 -9.19 21.19
C LYS A 109 16.75 -8.01 20.43
N PHE A 110 15.52 -8.12 19.95
CA PHE A 110 14.82 -6.99 19.33
C PHE A 110 14.31 -6.07 20.44
N GLN A 111 15.08 -5.04 20.79
CA GLN A 111 14.74 -4.17 21.93
C GLN A 111 13.70 -3.09 21.57
N VAL A 112 13.58 -2.74 20.30
CA VAL A 112 12.72 -1.66 19.80
C VAL A 112 11.84 -2.19 18.67
N PRO A 113 10.54 -1.81 18.62
CA PRO A 113 9.67 -2.14 17.50
C PRO A 113 10.21 -1.55 16.19
N GLU A 114 10.14 -2.33 15.13
CA GLU A 114 10.44 -1.84 13.79
C GLU A 114 9.21 -1.16 13.20
N LEU A 115 9.43 -0.05 12.49
CA LEU A 115 8.36 0.74 11.89
C LEU A 115 8.55 0.72 10.38
N LEU A 116 7.49 0.35 9.67
CA LEU A 116 7.47 0.32 8.21
C LEU A 116 6.36 1.22 7.72
N PHE A 117 6.70 2.10 6.79
CA PHE A 117 5.71 2.83 6.02
C PHE A 117 5.66 2.23 4.62
N ARG A 118 4.47 1.91 4.12
CA ARG A 118 4.31 1.41 2.75
C ARG A 118 3.05 1.94 2.11
N CYS A 119 3.10 2.23 0.82
CA CYS A 119 1.94 2.57 0.02
C CYS A 119 1.68 1.49 -1.02
N VAL A 120 0.40 1.30 -1.34
CA VAL A 120 -0.09 0.41 -2.40
C VAL A 120 -1.09 1.14 -3.28
N CYS A 121 -1.14 0.78 -4.55
CA CYS A 121 -2.03 1.38 -5.56
C CYS A 121 -2.26 0.37 -6.72
N ASN A 122 -3.38 0.49 -7.43
CA ASN A 122 -3.84 -0.52 -8.39
C ASN A 122 -3.96 0.02 -9.83
N TYR A 123 -3.06 0.90 -10.23
CA TYR A 123 -3.01 1.46 -11.59
C TYR A 123 -1.57 1.61 -12.08
N ASP A 124 -1.38 1.68 -13.40
CA ASP A 124 -0.06 1.68 -13.99
C ASP A 124 0.86 2.78 -13.44
N LYS A 125 2.07 2.38 -13.07
CA LYS A 125 3.19 3.24 -12.69
C LYS A 125 2.89 4.12 -11.47
N CYS A 126 1.90 3.73 -10.67
CA CYS A 126 1.41 4.50 -9.53
C CYS A 126 2.43 4.59 -8.38
N ASN A 127 3.37 3.65 -8.30
CA ASN A 127 4.44 3.61 -7.30
C ASN A 127 5.66 4.46 -7.67
N ALA A 128 5.52 5.42 -8.59
CA ALA A 128 6.56 6.39 -8.88
C ALA A 128 6.94 7.19 -7.61
N ARG A 129 8.25 7.31 -7.34
CA ARG A 129 8.77 8.04 -6.18
C ARG A 129 8.31 9.50 -6.13
N THR A 130 8.25 10.17 -7.29
CA THR A 130 7.82 11.57 -7.40
C THR A 130 6.38 11.80 -6.93
N THR A 131 5.48 10.83 -7.12
CA THR A 131 4.09 10.91 -6.64
C THR A 131 4.04 10.98 -5.11
N PHE A 132 4.93 10.25 -4.46
CA PHE A 132 4.94 10.10 -3.01
C PHE A 132 5.74 11.19 -2.30
N ASP A 133 6.90 11.60 -2.84
CA ASP A 133 7.65 12.73 -2.29
C ASP A 133 6.80 14.01 -2.27
N ASN A 134 5.98 14.22 -3.31
CA ASN A 134 5.00 15.30 -3.34
C ASN A 134 3.92 15.15 -2.26
N TYR A 135 3.41 13.93 -2.04
CA TYR A 135 2.43 13.66 -0.99
C TYR A 135 3.01 13.92 0.41
N LEU A 136 4.22 13.41 0.71
CA LEU A 136 4.90 13.65 1.98
C LEU A 136 5.24 15.12 2.19
N HIS A 137 5.70 15.82 1.16
CA HIS A 137 5.96 17.27 1.23
C HIS A 137 4.69 18.05 1.58
N ASN A 138 3.54 17.62 1.05
CA ASN A 138 2.23 18.19 1.37
C ASN A 138 1.72 17.81 2.78
N LEU A 139 2.24 16.74 3.39
CA LEU A 139 1.96 16.38 4.79
C LEU A 139 2.91 17.07 5.77
N ALA A 140 4.20 17.19 5.45
CA ALA A 140 5.20 17.88 6.29
C ALA A 140 4.89 19.38 6.44
N SER A 141 4.22 19.97 5.45
CA SER A 141 3.67 21.33 5.55
C SER A 141 2.43 21.45 6.46
N LYS A 142 1.91 20.34 6.99
CA LYS A 142 0.79 20.30 7.95
C LYS A 142 1.29 19.90 9.35
N PRO A 143 1.55 20.86 10.24
CA PRO A 143 2.17 20.61 11.55
C PRO A 143 1.31 19.80 12.54
N GLU A 144 0.03 19.56 12.24
CA GLU A 144 -0.90 18.89 13.16
C GLU A 144 -0.68 17.37 13.29
N LEU A 145 -0.07 16.72 12.28
CA LEU A 145 0.17 15.27 12.29
C LEU A 145 1.52 14.89 12.94
N ALA A 146 2.49 15.81 12.94
CA ALA A 146 3.81 15.60 13.54
C ALA A 146 3.76 15.51 15.08
N ALA A 147 2.69 16.01 15.71
CA ALA A 147 2.53 16.02 17.16
C ALA A 147 1.96 14.71 17.76
N ALA A 148 1.45 13.79 16.93
CA ALA A 148 0.79 12.57 17.41
C ALA A 148 1.76 11.41 17.76
N GLY A 149 3.04 11.53 17.40
CA GLY A 149 4.06 10.48 17.58
C GLY A 149 4.97 10.62 18.80
N SER A 150 4.89 11.73 19.56
CA SER A 150 5.73 11.90 20.75
C SER A 150 5.08 11.23 21.96
N PRO A 151 5.72 10.23 22.61
CA PRO A 151 5.30 9.77 23.91
C PRO A 151 5.36 10.96 24.86
N LYS A 152 4.22 11.34 25.45
CA LYS A 152 4.22 12.25 26.60
C LYS A 152 4.98 11.55 27.72
N THR A 153 6.25 11.90 27.89
CA THR A 153 7.02 11.62 29.09
C THR A 153 6.27 12.28 30.24
N ALA A 154 5.55 11.49 31.03
CA ALA A 154 4.92 11.95 32.26
C ALA A 154 6.03 12.25 33.28
N SER A 155 6.62 13.44 33.19
CA SER A 155 7.42 14.05 34.23
C SER A 155 6.49 14.52 35.34
N SER A 156 6.25 13.68 36.34
CA SER A 156 5.62 14.10 37.60
C SER A 156 6.66 14.80 38.47
N SER A 157 6.85 16.10 38.25
CA SER A 157 7.48 17.00 39.20
C SER A 157 6.40 17.64 40.07
N SER A 158 6.36 17.28 41.36
CA SER A 158 5.82 18.19 42.39
C SER A 158 6.61 17.99 43.68
N SER A 159 7.27 19.05 44.08
CA SER A 159 8.10 19.19 45.28
C SER A 159 7.49 20.24 46.21
N ALA A 160 7.60 19.97 47.52
CA ALA A 160 7.45 20.86 48.68
C ALA A 160 5.99 21.26 49.04
N SER A 161 5.54 21.37 50.31
CA SER A 161 6.23 21.62 51.60
C SER A 161 5.28 21.41 52.80
N THR A 162 5.82 20.84 53.88
CA THR A 162 5.61 21.07 55.33
C THR A 162 4.25 21.49 55.92
N SER A 163 3.75 20.71 56.89
CA SER A 163 3.31 21.25 58.18
C SER A 163 3.40 20.20 59.31
N SER A 164 3.93 20.66 60.43
CA SER A 164 4.16 19.97 61.70
C SER A 164 2.89 19.99 62.57
N THR A 165 2.48 18.84 63.12
CA THR A 165 1.66 18.79 64.35
C THR A 165 2.05 17.57 65.18
N SER A 166 2.38 17.87 66.44
CA SER A 166 2.65 16.99 67.58
C SER A 166 1.53 15.98 67.88
N GLN A 167 1.89 14.76 68.29
CA GLN A 167 1.26 14.07 69.42
C GLN A 167 2.13 12.91 69.93
N HIS A 168 2.44 13.00 71.23
CA HIS A 168 3.11 12.08 72.16
C HIS A 168 4.63 11.93 72.14
#